data_AF-A0A4R2JMU0-F1
#
_entry.id   AF-A0A4R2JMU0-F1
#
_cell.length_a   1.000
_cell.length_b   1.000
_cell.length_c   1.000
_cell.angle_alpha   90.00
_cell.angle_beta   90.00
_cell.angle_gamma   90.00
#
_symmetry.space_group_name_H-M   'P 1'
#
loop_
_entity.id
_entity.type
_entity.pdbx_description
1 polymer ?
#
loop_
_entity_poly.entity_id
_entity_poly.type
_entity_poly.pdbx_seq_one_letter_code
_entity_poly.pdbx_strand_id
1 'polypeptide(L)'
;MSLCIRIFHKFFKLSKFIVFITDLLLIHTGFIVAYIIKFGTNPPIVNLESYYELIPVITLSAIILFHGYGLYTISRKSYGDIVFSLILSLLLLQVIIVASTFFIRQFAFPRSIFIIAFVI
;
A
#
# COMPACT_ATOMS: atom_id res chain seq x y z
N MET A 1 10.07 -36.33 13.26
CA MET A 1 8.85 -35.69 12.73
C MET A 1 8.62 -34.25 13.24
N SER A 2 9.66 -33.50 13.64
CA SER A 2 9.54 -32.10 14.12
C SER A 2 10.29 -31.09 13.21
N LEU A 3 11.35 -31.54 12.53
CA LEU A 3 12.17 -30.70 11.66
C LEU A 3 11.48 -30.30 10.34
N CYS A 4 10.75 -31.23 9.72
CA CYS A 4 10.04 -30.99 8.44
C CYS A 4 8.95 -29.91 8.60
N ILE A 5 8.22 -29.91 9.72
CA ILE A 5 7.19 -28.92 10.05
C ILE A 5 7.80 -27.52 10.23
N ARG A 6 8.96 -27.41 10.89
CA ARG A 6 9.67 -26.13 11.07
C ARG A 6 10.16 -25.53 9.76
N ILE A 7 10.69 -26.36 8.85
CA ILE A 7 11.16 -25.91 7.53
C ILE A 7 9.97 -25.41 6.69
N PHE A 8 8.87 -26.16 6.67
CA PHE A 8 7.65 -25.77 5.96
C PHE A 8 7.07 -24.46 6.47
N HIS A 9 7.02 -24.28 7.80
CA HIS A 9 6.54 -23.03 8.41
C HIS A 9 7.47 -21.84 8.14
N LYS A 10 8.79 -22.08 8.05
CA LYS A 10 9.78 -21.05 7.68
C LYS A 10 9.63 -20.60 6.22
N PHE A 11 9.40 -21.53 5.29
CA PHE A 11 9.14 -21.21 3.88
C PHE A 11 7.84 -20.41 3.69
N PHE A 12 6.76 -20.80 4.36
CA PHE A 12 5.50 -20.05 4.33
C PHE A 12 5.64 -18.65 4.96
N LYS A 13 6.38 -18.53 6.06
CA LYS A 13 6.62 -17.23 6.71
C LYS A 13 7.51 -16.31 5.86
N LEU A 14 8.51 -16.87 5.17
CA LEU A 14 9.37 -16.13 4.25
C LEU A 14 8.58 -15.65 3.02
N SER A 15 7.72 -16.52 2.46
CA SER A 15 6.81 -16.16 1.37
C SER A 15 5.88 -15.00 1.74
N LYS A 16 5.28 -15.02 2.95
CA LYS A 16 4.46 -13.90 3.44
C LYS A 16 5.22 -12.59 3.59
N PHE A 17 6.45 -12.66 4.09
CA PHE A 17 7.27 -11.47 4.25
C PHE A 17 7.64 -10.88 2.88
N ILE A 18 7.92 -11.73 1.89
CA ILE A 18 8.16 -11.30 0.51
C ILE A 18 6.91 -10.63 -0.06
N VAL A 19 5.74 -11.27 0.06
CA VAL A 19 4.46 -10.69 -0.41
C VAL A 19 4.20 -9.33 0.25
N PHE A 20 4.40 -9.22 1.55
CA PHE A 20 4.28 -7.95 2.28
C PHE A 20 5.20 -6.84 1.75
N ILE A 21 6.48 -7.16 1.53
CA ILE A 21 7.43 -6.19 0.95
C ILE A 21 7.04 -5.83 -0.48
N THR A 22 6.61 -6.82 -1.28
CA THR A 22 6.13 -6.59 -2.64
C THR A 22 4.91 -5.69 -2.67
N ASP A 23 3.93 -5.89 -1.77
CA ASP A 23 2.73 -5.05 -1.67
C ASP A 23 3.08 -3.59 -1.32
N LEU A 24 4.01 -3.38 -0.39
CA LEU A 24 4.49 -2.02 -0.07
C LEU A 24 5.22 -1.36 -1.25
N LEU A 25 6.09 -2.11 -1.93
CA LEU A 25 6.77 -1.62 -3.13
C LEU A 25 5.77 -1.29 -4.25
N LEU A 26 4.73 -2.11 -4.43
CA LEU A 26 3.65 -1.87 -5.40
C LEU A 26 2.90 -0.58 -5.09
N ILE A 27 2.55 -0.32 -3.83
CA ILE A 27 1.89 0.94 -3.44
C ILE A 27 2.78 2.13 -3.81
N HIS A 28 4.06 2.12 -3.40
CA HIS A 28 4.95 3.25 -3.65
C HIS A 28 5.26 3.44 -5.13
N THR A 29 5.44 2.35 -5.88
CA THR A 29 5.64 2.42 -7.34
C THR A 29 4.38 2.90 -8.04
N GLY A 30 3.17 2.49 -7.61
CA GLY A 30 1.90 3.01 -8.12
C GLY A 30 1.78 4.53 -7.97
N PHE A 31 2.19 5.08 -6.82
CA PHE A 31 2.28 6.53 -6.64
C PHE A 31 3.28 7.19 -7.60
N ILE A 32 4.50 6.64 -7.74
CA ILE A 32 5.51 7.18 -8.65
C ILE A 32 5.02 7.15 -10.10
N VAL A 33 4.41 6.05 -10.54
CA VAL A 33 3.84 5.92 -11.89
C VAL A 33 2.70 6.91 -12.08
N ALA A 34 1.84 7.10 -11.07
CA ALA A 34 0.77 8.10 -11.13
C ALA A 34 1.30 9.54 -11.24
N TYR A 35 2.43 9.86 -10.59
CA TYR A 35 3.13 11.14 -10.79
C TYR A 35 3.65 11.31 -12.23
N ILE A 36 4.25 10.25 -12.79
CA ILE A 36 4.77 10.25 -14.16
C ILE A 36 3.63 10.41 -15.18
N ILE A 37 2.50 9.72 -14.98
CA ILE A 37 1.32 9.84 -15.85
C ILE A 37 0.75 11.26 -15.78
N LYS A 38 0.69 11.85 -14.59
CA LYS A 38 0.07 13.16 -14.39
C LYS A 38 0.92 14.32 -14.88
N PHE A 39 2.22 14.30 -14.60
CA PHE A 39 3.11 15.45 -14.79
C PHE A 39 4.26 15.19 -15.78
N GLY A 40 4.34 13.98 -16.35
CA GLY A 40 5.49 13.56 -17.16
C GLY A 40 6.73 13.28 -16.31
N THR A 41 7.90 13.37 -16.93
CA THR A 41 9.19 13.05 -16.29
C THR A 41 9.74 14.14 -15.39
N ASN A 42 9.14 15.34 -15.37
CA ASN A 42 9.60 16.47 -14.56
C ASN A 42 8.46 17.08 -13.72
N PRO A 43 7.94 16.34 -12.73
CA PRO A 43 6.91 16.84 -11.83
C PRO A 43 7.39 18.05 -11.01
N PRO A 44 6.51 19.02 -10.69
CA PRO A 44 6.89 20.15 -9.85
C PRO A 44 7.39 19.67 -8.47
N ILE A 45 8.51 20.23 -8.02
CA ILE A 45 9.20 19.84 -6.78
C ILE A 45 8.24 19.90 -5.58
N VAL A 46 7.39 20.92 -5.52
CA VAL A 46 6.41 21.12 -4.43
C VAL A 46 5.43 19.95 -4.31
N ASN A 47 5.03 19.33 -5.43
CA ASN A 47 4.12 18.18 -5.39
C ASN A 47 4.85 16.89 -4.99
N LEU A 48 6.11 16.71 -5.44
CA LEU A 48 6.94 15.58 -5.03
C LEU A 48 7.30 15.61 -3.54
N GLU A 49 7.64 16.79 -3.01
CA GLU A 49 7.95 16.98 -1.60
C GLU A 49 6.77 16.56 -0.70
N SER A 50 5.55 16.96 -1.08
CA SER A 50 4.33 16.48 -0.41
C SER A 50 4.19 14.95 -0.41
N TYR A 51 4.65 14.26 -1.46
CA TYR A 51 4.64 12.78 -1.47
C TYR A 51 5.64 12.21 -0.47
N TYR A 52 6.88 12.74 -0.44
CA TYR A 52 7.92 12.24 0.47
C TYR A 52 7.53 12.37 1.94
N GLU A 53 6.87 13.46 2.31
CA GLU A 53 6.35 13.65 3.67
C GLU A 53 5.21 12.69 4.03
N LEU A 54 4.44 12.23 3.03
CA LEU A 54 3.34 11.29 3.23
C LEU A 54 3.78 9.83 3.22
N ILE A 55 4.99 9.50 2.75
CA ILE A 55 5.55 8.13 2.79
C ILE A 55 5.33 7.45 4.15
N PRO A 56 5.75 8.02 5.31
CA PRO A 56 5.57 7.34 6.59
C PRO A 56 4.10 7.07 6.92
N VAL A 57 3.19 7.97 6.57
CA VAL A 57 1.74 7.78 6.74
C VAL A 57 1.24 6.66 5.85
N ILE A 58 1.55 6.70 4.55
CA ILE A 58 1.15 5.70 3.56
C ILE A 58 1.62 4.31 3.99
N THR A 59 2.90 4.18 4.33
CA THR A 59 3.50 2.90 4.75
C THR A 59 2.84 2.40 6.03
N LEU A 60 2.75 3.21 7.09
CA LEU A 60 2.17 2.76 8.36
C LEU A 60 0.69 2.38 8.22
N SER A 61 -0.10 3.18 7.50
CA SER A 61 -1.51 2.90 7.25
C SER A 61 -1.70 1.64 6.42
N ALA A 62 -0.90 1.42 5.37
CA ALA A 62 -0.96 0.20 4.56
C ALA A 62 -0.66 -1.05 5.40
N ILE A 63 0.37 -1.00 6.26
CA ILE A 63 0.71 -2.10 7.18
C ILE A 63 -0.47 -2.42 8.11
N ILE A 64 -1.04 -1.39 8.75
CA ILE A 64 -2.16 -1.55 9.69
C ILE A 64 -3.38 -2.13 8.98
N LEU A 65 -3.75 -1.59 7.82
CA LEU A 65 -4.93 -2.02 7.09
C LEU A 65 -4.75 -3.43 6.53
N PHE A 66 -3.63 -3.74 5.90
CA PHE A 66 -3.43 -5.06 5.29
C PHE A 66 -3.33 -6.16 6.33
N HIS A 67 -2.72 -5.86 7.47
CA HIS A 67 -2.73 -6.77 8.62
C HIS A 67 -4.13 -6.89 9.25
N GLY A 68 -4.85 -5.78 9.43
CA GLY A 68 -6.19 -5.74 10.03
C GLY A 68 -7.25 -6.46 9.20
N TYR A 69 -7.19 -6.34 7.88
CA TYR A 69 -8.04 -7.11 6.94
C TYR A 69 -7.57 -8.55 6.74
N GLY A 70 -6.46 -8.93 7.37
CA GLY A 70 -5.93 -10.28 7.36
C GLY A 70 -5.47 -10.75 5.98
N LEU A 71 -4.98 -9.84 5.13
CA LEU A 71 -4.44 -10.18 3.80
C LEU A 71 -3.24 -11.14 3.88
N TYR A 72 -2.56 -11.17 5.03
CA TYR A 72 -1.43 -12.07 5.30
C TYR A 72 -1.77 -13.28 6.19
N THR A 73 -3.05 -13.53 6.46
CA THR A 73 -3.49 -14.67 7.28
C THR A 73 -3.59 -15.96 6.44
N ILE A 74 -3.32 -17.12 7.05
CA ILE A 74 -3.43 -18.45 6.38
C ILE A 74 -4.86 -19.01 6.45
N SER A 75 -5.84 -18.20 6.87
CA SER A 75 -7.23 -18.65 6.84
C SER A 75 -7.63 -19.00 5.42
N ARG A 76 -8.43 -20.07 5.26
CA ARG A 76 -9.09 -20.40 4.00
C ARG A 76 -10.08 -19.29 3.66
N LYS A 77 -9.58 -18.19 3.08
CA LYS A 77 -10.37 -17.16 2.44
C LYS A 77 -10.63 -17.56 1.00
N SER A 78 -11.84 -17.33 0.50
CA SER A 78 -12.10 -17.43 -0.93
C SER A 78 -11.27 -16.38 -1.68
N TYR A 79 -10.93 -16.63 -2.95
CA TYR A 79 -10.32 -15.60 -3.80
C TYR A 79 -11.14 -14.29 -3.79
N GLY A 80 -12.47 -14.39 -3.75
CA GLY A 80 -13.36 -13.23 -3.63
C GLY A 80 -13.17 -12.45 -2.32
N ASP A 81 -12.99 -13.14 -1.19
CA ASP A 81 -12.79 -12.50 0.11
C ASP A 81 -11.45 -11.76 0.17
N ILE A 82 -10.42 -12.30 -0.49
CA ILE A 82 -9.10 -11.67 -0.59
C ILE A 82 -9.19 -10.39 -1.41
N VAL A 83 -9.80 -10.46 -2.60
CA VAL A 83 -9.99 -9.29 -3.49
C VAL A 83 -10.84 -8.23 -2.80
N PHE A 84 -11.94 -8.62 -2.14
CA PHE A 84 -12.79 -7.69 -1.40
C PHE A 84 -12.04 -7.01 -0.24
N SER A 85 -11.28 -7.79 0.54
CA SER A 85 -10.45 -7.29 1.63
C SER A 85 -9.38 -6.30 1.12
N LEU A 86 -8.79 -6.58 -0.05
CA LEU A 86 -7.79 -5.74 -0.70
C LEU A 86 -8.39 -4.43 -1.24
N ILE A 87 -9.52 -4.49 -1.93
CA ILE A 87 -10.20 -3.28 -2.43
C ILE A 87 -10.61 -2.40 -1.25
N LEU A 88 -11.18 -2.98 -0.19
CA LEU A 88 -11.62 -2.24 0.97
C LEU A 88 -10.44 -1.61 1.73
N SER A 89 -9.33 -2.33 1.89
CA SER A 89 -8.13 -1.78 2.52
C SER A 89 -7.51 -0.65 1.68
N LEU A 90 -7.46 -0.77 0.36
CA LEU A 90 -6.97 0.29 -0.53
C LEU A 90 -7.87 1.52 -0.49
N LEU A 91 -9.20 1.36 -0.52
CA LEU A 91 -10.14 2.48 -0.39
C LEU A 91 -9.97 3.22 0.93
N LEU A 92 -9.84 2.49 2.05
CA LEU A 92 -9.59 3.09 3.35
C LEU A 92 -8.22 3.77 3.42
N LEU A 93 -7.21 3.18 2.79
CA LEU A 93 -5.88 3.81 2.69
C LEU A 93 -5.99 5.18 2.02
N GLN A 94 -6.76 5.31 0.93
CA GLN A 94 -6.98 6.61 0.29
C GLN A 94 -7.65 7.62 1.22
N VAL A 95 -8.69 7.19 1.96
CA VAL A 95 -9.37 8.06 2.93
C VAL A 95 -8.40 8.55 4.00
N ILE A 96 -7.55 7.66 4.53
CA ILE A 96 -6.55 8.03 5.54
C ILE A 96 -5.54 9.02 4.96
N ILE A 97 -4.99 8.77 3.77
CA ILE A 97 -3.98 9.67 3.20
C ILE A 97 -4.59 11.04 2.93
N VAL A 98 -5.80 11.09 2.34
CA VAL A 98 -6.51 12.36 2.13
C VAL A 98 -6.73 13.08 3.46
N ALA A 99 -7.23 12.41 4.50
CA ALA A 99 -7.39 13.00 5.82
C ALA A 99 -6.05 13.52 6.39
N SER A 100 -4.99 12.73 6.30
CA SER A 100 -3.65 13.11 6.74
C SER A 100 -3.10 14.33 6.00
N THR A 101 -3.42 14.52 4.72
CA THR A 101 -3.00 15.73 3.99
C THR A 101 -3.56 17.01 4.62
N PHE A 102 -4.75 16.98 5.25
CA PHE A 102 -5.29 18.12 5.99
C PHE A 102 -4.56 18.36 7.31
N PHE A 103 -4.23 17.30 8.06
CA PHE A 103 -3.52 17.42 9.33
C PHE A 103 -2.07 17.90 9.17
N ILE A 104 -1.37 17.41 8.14
CA ILE A 104 0.03 17.75 7.84
C ILE A 104 0.11 19.03 6.98
N ARG A 105 -1.03 19.61 6.58
CA ARG A 105 -1.15 20.81 5.72
C ARG A 105 -0.51 20.64 4.34
N GLN A 106 -0.46 19.41 3.83
CA GLN A 106 0.08 19.05 2.51
C GLN A 106 -0.97 19.19 1.39
N PHE A 107 -1.50 20.40 1.23
CA PHE A 107 -2.55 20.68 0.23
C PHE A 107 -2.06 20.70 -1.22
N ALA A 108 -0.74 20.70 -1.42
CA ALA A 108 -0.12 20.59 -2.73
C ALA A 108 -0.16 19.15 -3.28
N PHE A 109 -0.49 18.16 -2.45
CA PHE A 109 -0.64 16.80 -2.94
C PHE A 109 -1.80 16.70 -3.96
N PRO A 110 -1.54 16.27 -5.21
CA PRO A 110 -2.55 16.30 -6.24
C PRO A 110 -3.55 15.15 -6.08
N ARG A 111 -4.79 15.46 -5.72
CA ARG A 111 -5.84 14.46 -5.43
C ARG A 111 -6.11 13.45 -6.56
N SER A 112 -5.90 13.84 -7.83
CA SER A 112 -6.06 12.92 -8.96
C SER A 112 -5.01 11.81 -8.99
N ILE A 113 -3.86 11.96 -8.30
CA ILE A 113 -2.86 10.91 -8.16
C ILE A 113 -3.40 9.74 -7.35
N PHE A 114 -4.27 9.98 -6.36
CA PHE A 114 -4.92 8.89 -5.61
C PHE A 114 -5.76 8.01 -6.52
N ILE A 115 -6.54 8.63 -7.43
CA ILE A 115 -7.39 7.90 -8.37
C ILE A 115 -6.53 7.07 -9.34
N ILE A 116 -5.48 7.68 -9.89
CA ILE A 116 -4.59 7.00 -10.83
C ILE A 116 -3.85 5.84 -10.12
N ALA A 117 -3.33 6.07 -8.92
CA ALA A 117 -2.61 5.05 -8.14
C ALA A 117 -3.52 3.93 -7.62
N PHE A 118 -4.84 4.14 -7.51
CA PHE A 118 -5.79 3.08 -7.15
C PHE A 118 -6.09 2.14 -8.32
N VAL A 119 -6.01 2.65 -9.56
CA VAL A 119 -6.30 1.88 -10.78
C VAL A 119 -5.11 1.02 -11.22
N ILE A 120 -3.89 1.45 -10.88
CA ILE A 120 -2.63 0.75 -11.14
C ILE A 120 -2.40 -0.32 -10.08
#